data_AF-A0A3Q9S5D1-F1
#
_entry.id   AF-A0A3Q9S5D1-F1
#
_cell.length_a   1.000
_cell.length_b   1.000
_cell.length_c   1.000
_cell.angle_alpha   90.00
_cell.angle_beta   90.00
_cell.angle_gamma   90.00
#
_symmetry.space_group_name_H-M   'P 1'
#
loop_
_entity.id
_entity.type
_entity.pdbx_description
1 polymer ?
#
loop_
_entity_poly.entity_id
_entity_poly.type
_entity_poly.pdbx_seq_one_letter_code
_entity_poly.pdbx_strand_id
1 'polypeptide(L)' 'MKFYRQKNNLTQEETAKQLGISVSAYNMIENGNRGISLLRAKQLEKIFNVSIDEIFFNNNFHNEQNKQRKQKEIAS' A
#
# COMPACT_ATOMS: atom_id res chain seq x y z
N MET A 1 -3.77 -0.61 -0.63
CA MET A 1 -3.18 0.74 -0.39
C MET A 1 -3.51 1.77 -1.48
N LYS A 2 -3.09 1.60 -2.74
CA LYS A 2 -3.32 2.57 -3.84
C LYS A 2 -4.77 3.09 -3.95
N PHE A 3 -5.75 2.19 -3.86
CA PHE A 3 -7.18 2.54 -3.85
C PHE A 3 -7.52 3.57 -2.76
N TYR A 4 -7.10 3.32 -1.52
CA TYR A 4 -7.38 4.21 -0.38
C TYR A 4 -6.67 5.57 -0.51
N ARG A 5 -5.44 5.58 -1.02
CA ARG A 5 -4.73 6.81 -1.33
C ARG A 5 -5.50 7.67 -2.35
N GLN A 6 -5.94 7.05 -3.45
CA GLN A 6 -6.69 7.73 -4.51
C GLN A 6 -8.08 8.19 -4.03
N LYS A 7 -8.77 7.39 -3.20
CA LYS A 7 -10.05 7.78 -2.58
C LYS A 7 -9.93 9.04 -1.72
N ASN A 8 -8.76 9.28 -1.14
CA ASN A 8 -8.44 10.47 -0.36
C ASN A 8 -7.83 11.61 -1.20
N ASN A 9 -7.81 11.50 -2.53
CA ASN A 9 -7.21 12.47 -3.46
C ASN A 9 -5.73 12.79 -3.17
N LEU A 10 -4.98 11.81 -2.64
CA LEU A 10 -3.57 11.99 -2.30
C LEU A 10 -2.66 11.46 -3.42
N THR A 11 -1.57 12.16 -3.66
CA THR A 11 -0.42 11.70 -4.44
C THR A 11 0.47 10.77 -3.61
N GLN A 12 1.35 10.01 -4.28
CA GLN A 12 2.37 9.22 -3.57
C GLN A 12 3.33 10.11 -2.77
N GLU A 13 3.63 11.31 -3.28
CA GLU A 13 4.49 12.28 -2.63
C GLU A 13 3.89 12.83 -1.33
N GLU A 14 2.62 13.26 -1.37
CA GLU A 14 1.92 13.75 -0.17
C GLU A 14 1.81 12.66 0.90
N THR A 15 1.52 11.42 0.49
CA THR A 15 1.42 10.30 1.44
C THR A 15 2.78 9.98 2.05
N ALA A 16 3.84 9.96 1.24
CA ALA A 16 5.21 9.74 1.72
C ALA A 16 5.65 10.84 2.69
N LYS A 17 5.32 12.10 2.40
CA LYS A 17 5.56 13.26 3.26
C LYS A 17 4.86 13.11 4.61
N GLN A 18 3.58 12.71 4.62
CA GLN A 18 2.83 12.50 5.86
C GLN A 18 3.37 11.32 6.69
N LEU A 19 3.95 10.31 6.05
CA LEU A 19 4.61 9.17 6.70
C LEU A 19 6.06 9.44 7.13
N GLY A 20 6.64 10.58 6.74
CA GLY A 20 8.05 10.89 6.98
C GLY A 20 9.00 9.89 6.31
N ILE A 21 8.71 9.49 5.07
CA ILE A 21 9.56 8.60 4.27
C ILE A 21 9.78 9.14 2.86
N SER A 22 10.74 8.59 2.12
CA SER A 22 10.93 8.94 0.71
C SER A 22 9.77 8.43 -0.15
N VAL A 23 9.50 9.14 -1.26
CA VAL A 23 8.48 8.73 -2.24
C VAL A 23 8.78 7.34 -2.80
N SER A 24 10.06 7.02 -3.04
CA SER A 24 10.51 5.69 -3.46
C SER A 24 10.19 4.61 -2.42
N ALA A 25 10.44 4.88 -1.13
CA ALA A 25 10.09 3.94 -0.08
C ALA A 25 8.58 3.70 0.01
N TYR A 26 7.77 4.78 -0.10
CA TYR A 26 6.31 4.66 -0.16
C TYR A 26 5.85 3.88 -1.39
N ASN A 27 6.42 4.13 -2.57
CA ASN A 27 6.11 3.41 -3.79
C ASN A 27 6.36 1.90 -3.66
N MET A 28 7.49 1.49 -3.07
CA MET A 28 7.75 0.08 -2.81
C MET A 28 6.76 -0.54 -1.82
N ILE A 29 6.33 0.20 -0.80
CA ILE A 29 5.30 -0.24 0.15
C ILE A 29 3.94 -0.39 -0.56
N GLU A 30 3.51 0.63 -1.31
CA GLU A 30 2.21 0.64 -2.00
C GLU A 30 2.09 -0.51 -3.02
N ASN A 31 3.20 -0.89 -3.66
CA ASN A 31 3.28 -2.00 -4.61
C ASN A 31 3.54 -3.37 -3.96
N GLY A 32 3.69 -3.43 -2.63
CA GLY A 32 3.93 -4.69 -1.91
C GLY A 32 5.34 -5.27 -2.08
N ASN A 33 6.30 -4.47 -2.55
CA ASN A 33 7.71 -4.84 -2.69
C ASN A 33 8.50 -4.65 -1.38
N ARG A 34 7.94 -3.89 -0.43
CA ARG A 34 8.53 -3.66 0.89
C ARG A 34 7.45 -3.72 1.97
N GLY A 35 7.76 -4.41 3.07
CA GLY A 35 6.94 -4.35 4.27
C GLY A 35 6.93 -2.96 4.93
N ILE A 36 5.89 -2.70 5.72
CA ILE A 36 5.72 -1.47 6.49
C ILE A 36 5.72 -1.79 7.98
N SER A 37 6.26 -0.90 8.81
CA SER A 37 6.20 -1.08 10.26
C SER A 37 4.79 -0.82 10.80
N LEU A 38 4.45 -1.44 11.94
CA LEU A 38 3.16 -1.22 12.60
C LEU A 38 2.90 0.26 12.90
N LEU A 39 3.92 1.00 13.33
CA LEU A 39 3.83 2.44 13.57
C LEU A 39 3.35 3.20 12.33
N ARG A 40 3.93 2.91 11.16
CA ARG A 40 3.54 3.56 9.90
C ARG A 40 2.19 3.06 9.38
N ALA A 41 1.86 1.79 9.60
CA ALA A 41 0.53 1.28 9.31
C ALA A 41 -0.55 2.01 10.14
N LYS A 42 -0.27 2.30 11.41
CA LYS A 42 -1.14 3.12 12.27
C LYS A 42 -1.23 4.59 11.83
N GLN A 43 -0.19 5.13 11.19
CA GLN A 43 -0.29 6.45 10.56
C GLN A 43 -1.18 6.41 9.32
N LEU A 44 -1.05 5.38 8.47
CA LEU A 44 -1.91 5.21 7.30
C LEU A 44 -3.39 5.09 7.65
N GLU A 45 -3.70 4.45 8.79
CA GLU A 45 -5.07 4.38 9.31
C GLU A 45 -5.70 5.78 9.44
N LYS A 46 -4.93 6.73 9.97
CA LYS A 46 -5.33 8.13 10.13
C LYS A 46 -5.36 8.89 8.80
N ILE A 47 -4.35 8.68 7.95
CA ILE A 47 -4.22 9.36 6.65
C ILE A 47 -5.38 8.99 5.71
N PHE A 48 -5.76 7.71 5.70
CA PHE A 48 -6.81 7.22 4.81
C PHE A 48 -8.19 7.16 5.45
N ASN A 49 -8.29 7.39 6.75
CA ASN A 49 -9.51 7.25 7.56
C ASN A 49 -10.16 5.86 7.39
N VAL A 50 -9.34 4.81 7.46
CA VAL A 50 -9.71 3.40 7.22
C VAL A 50 -8.85 2.52 8.11
N SER A 51 -9.41 1.43 8.65
CA SER A 51 -8.68 0.50 9.52
C SER A 51 -7.46 -0.15 8.84
N ILE A 52 -6.42 -0.52 9.61
CA ILE A 52 -5.28 -1.30 9.09
C ILE A 52 -5.78 -2.59 8.44
N ASP A 53 -6.75 -3.25 9.05
CA ASP A 53 -7.30 -4.50 8.53
C ASP A 53 -7.89 -4.34 7.13
N GLU A 54 -8.61 -3.26 6.87
CA GLU A 54 -9.10 -2.94 5.53
C GLU A 54 -7.96 -2.59 4.56
N ILE A 55 -6.92 -1.89 5.01
CA ILE A 55 -5.79 -1.50 4.15
C ILE A 55 -5.03 -2.73 3.63
N PHE A 56 -4.83 -3.74 4.48
CA PHE A 56 -3.95 -4.88 4.21
C PHE A 56 -4.69 -6.21 3.97
N PHE A 57 -5.83 -6.47 4.62
CA PHE A 57 -6.53 -7.77 4.59
C PHE A 57 -7.85 -7.76 3.80
N ASN A 58 -8.15 -6.69 3.05
CA ASN A 58 -9.35 -6.67 2.23
C ASN A 58 -9.30 -7.75 1.13
N ASN A 59 -10.15 -8.77 1.28
CA ASN A 59 -10.17 -10.03 0.52
C ASN A 59 -10.38 -9.83 -0.99
N ASN A 60 -10.95 -8.71 -1.42
CA ASN A 60 -11.19 -8.43 -2.84
C ASN A 60 -9.91 -8.12 -3.64
N PHE A 61 -8.83 -7.69 -3.00
CA PHE A 61 -7.58 -7.29 -3.69
C PHE A 61 -6.47 -8.36 -3.65
N HIS A 62 -6.54 -9.31 -2.73
CA HIS A 62 -5.51 -10.35 -2.56
C HIS A 62 -5.44 -11.33 -3.75
N ASN A 63 -6.55 -11.52 -4.47
CA ASN A 63 -6.59 -12.46 -5.61
C ASN A 63 -5.81 -11.96 -6.84
N GLU A 64 -5.75 -10.63 -7.06
CA GLU A 64 -5.10 -10.05 -8.24
C GLU A 64 -3.57 -10.00 -8.10
N GLN A 65 -3.04 -9.69 -6.90
CA GLN A 65 -1.59 -9.65 -6.68
C GLN A 65 -0.96 -11.05 -6.72
N ASN A 66 -1.66 -12.06 -6.22
CA ASN A 66 -1.21 -13.45 -6.29
C ASN A 66 -1.22 -14.00 -7.73
N LYS A 67 -2.18 -13.58 -8.57
CA LYS A 67 -2.18 -13.91 -10.00
C LYS A 67 -0.98 -13.32 -10.74
N GLN A 68 -0.63 -12.06 -10.47
CA GLN A 68 0.49 -11.39 -11.14
C GLN A 68 1.86 -11.95 -10.74
N ARG A 69 2.03 -12.36 -9.47
CA ARG A 69 3.26 -13.04 -9.01
C ARG A 69 3.44 -14.40 -9.69
N LYS A 70 2.40 -15.23 -9.73
CA LYS A 70 2.42 -16.52 -10.44
C LYS A 70 2.72 -16.38 -11.93
N GLN A 71 2.15 -15.38 -12.61
CA GLN A 71 2.42 -15.15 -14.03
C GLN A 71 3.88 -14.75 -14.31
N LYS A 72 4.51 -13.97 -13.42
CA LYS A 72 5.94 -13.62 -13.54
C LYS A 72 6.87 -14.80 -13.27
N GLU A 73 6.49 -15.69 -12.35
CA GLU A 73 7.26 -16.92 -12.07
C GLU A 73 7.19 -17.91 -13.24
N ILE A 74 6.07 -17.96 -13.98
CA ILE A 74 5.90 -18.85 -15.15
C ILE A 74 6.62 -18.30 -16.40
N ALA A 75 6.82 -16.98 -16.48
CA ALA A 75 7.45 -16.29 -17.61
C ALA A 75 8.97 -16.09 -17.45
N SER A 76 9.58 -16.59 -16.36
CA SER A 76 11.02 -16.62 -16.07
C SER A 76 11.58 -18.02 -16.24
#